data_AF-A0A183T4D8-F1
#
_entry.id   AF-A0A183T4D8-F1
#
_cell.length_a   1.000
_cell.length_b   1.000
_cell.length_c   1.000
_cell.angle_alpha   90.00
_cell.angle_beta   90.00
_cell.angle_gamma   90.00
#
_symmetry.space_group_name_H-M   'P 1'
#
loop_
_entity.id
_entity.type
_entity.pdbx_description
1 polymer ?
#
loop_
_entity_poly.entity_id
_entity_poly.type
_entity_poly.pdbx_seq_one_letter_code
_entity_poly.pdbx_strand_id
1 'polypeptide(L)'
;MQAPTRVSTTTVHDLLFADDCALNTMTDEDLKRSMELFAAGCADFGLTISTAKTVVMHQPPPSAEYNAPRINVSGSQLKNGENFVYLRRTL
;
A
#
# COMPACT_ATOMS: atom_id res chain seq x y z
N MET A 1 -5.39 29.28 -38.49
CA MET A 1 -5.50 27.80 -38.56
C MET A 1 -5.62 27.31 -37.13
N GLN A 2 -6.71 26.67 -36.75
CA GLN A 2 -6.91 26.14 -35.39
C GLN A 2 -6.86 24.61 -35.47
N ALA A 3 -5.91 24.00 -34.78
CA ALA A 3 -5.74 22.55 -34.78
C ALA A 3 -6.81 21.92 -33.85
N PRO A 4 -7.58 20.92 -34.32
CA PRO A 4 -8.53 20.22 -33.48
C PRO A 4 -7.77 19.39 -32.43
N THR A 5 -8.00 19.67 -31.15
CA THR A 5 -7.46 18.86 -30.05
C THR A 5 -8.45 17.72 -29.80
N ARG A 6 -8.05 16.47 -30.07
CA ARG A 6 -8.86 15.29 -29.71
C ARG A 6 -8.51 14.87 -28.29
N VAL A 7 -9.45 15.04 -27.37
CA VAL A 7 -9.38 14.49 -26.02
C VAL A 7 -10.01 13.10 -26.08
N SER A 8 -9.22 12.06 -25.76
CA SER A 8 -9.72 10.69 -25.66
C SER A 8 -9.99 10.37 -24.19
N THR A 9 -11.24 10.10 -23.87
CA THR A 9 -11.65 9.64 -22.54
C THR A 9 -11.53 8.12 -22.52
N THR A 10 -10.49 7.60 -21.85
CA THR A 10 -10.37 6.16 -21.59
C THR A 10 -11.14 5.84 -20.31
N THR A 11 -12.23 5.10 -20.44
CA THR A 11 -12.98 4.58 -19.29
C THR A 11 -12.39 3.22 -18.91
N VAL A 12 -11.81 3.11 -17.73
CA VAL A 12 -11.34 1.82 -17.20
C VAL A 12 -12.54 1.10 -16.60
N HIS A 13 -13.06 0.10 -17.32
CA HIS A 13 -14.34 -0.55 -17.01
C HIS A 13 -14.27 -1.66 -15.95
N ASP A 14 -13.08 -2.20 -15.69
CA ASP A 14 -12.86 -3.21 -14.65
C ASP A 14 -11.43 -3.08 -14.14
N LEU A 15 -11.28 -2.45 -12.97
CA LEU A 15 -10.04 -2.49 -12.24
C LEU A 15 -10.21 -3.65 -11.26
N LEU A 16 -9.75 -4.85 -11.66
CA LEU A 16 -9.65 -6.02 -10.79
C LEU A 16 -8.62 -5.72 -9.69
N PHE A 17 -9.00 -4.90 -8.71
CA PHE A 17 -8.23 -4.74 -7.50
C PHE A 17 -8.45 -5.98 -6.65
N ALA A 18 -7.36 -6.61 -6.21
CA ALA A 18 -7.46 -7.44 -5.02
C ALA A 18 -7.92 -6.51 -3.88
N ASP A 19 -8.92 -6.95 -3.11
CA ASP A 19 -9.39 -6.24 -1.91
C ASP A 19 -8.22 -5.97 -0.93
N ASP A 20 -7.17 -6.80 -1.01
CA ASP A 20 -5.97 -6.73 -0.17
C ASP A 20 -4.68 -6.59 -1.01
N CYS A 21 -3.78 -5.71 -0.57
CA CYS A 21 -2.43 -5.55 -1.13
C CYS A 21 -1.39 -5.76 -0.03
N ALA A 22 -0.25 -6.36 -0.39
CA ALA A 22 0.90 -6.53 0.49
C ALA A 22 2.13 -5.83 -0.10
N LEU A 23 2.76 -4.97 0.70
CA LEU A 23 3.99 -4.27 0.34
C LEU A 23 5.13 -4.82 1.20
N ASN A 24 6.29 -5.06 0.58
CA ASN A 24 7.50 -5.47 1.27
C ASN A 24 8.63 -4.51 0.90
N THR A 25 9.28 -3.92 1.90
CA THR A 25 10.40 -3.00 1.75
C THR A 25 11.47 -3.34 2.77
N MET A 26 12.72 -2.90 2.52
CA MET A 26 13.82 -3.14 3.46
C MET A 26 13.87 -2.16 4.63
N THR A 27 13.27 -0.97 4.48
CA THR A 27 13.30 0.09 5.49
C THR A 27 11.90 0.63 5.78
N ASP A 28 11.73 1.19 6.97
CA ASP A 28 10.50 1.86 7.40
C ASP A 28 10.25 3.13 6.57
N GLU A 29 11.32 3.85 6.19
CA GLU A 29 11.24 5.02 5.31
C GLU A 29 10.70 4.66 3.93
N ASP A 30 11.20 3.57 3.34
CA ASP A 30 10.73 3.07 2.04
C ASP A 30 9.29 2.57 2.16
N LEU A 31 8.93 1.92 3.27
CA LEU A 31 7.55 1.47 3.52
C LEU A 31 6.59 2.66 3.57
N LYS A 32 6.96 3.70 4.32
CA LYS A 32 6.19 4.93 4.43
C LYS A 32 6.02 5.61 3.07
N ARG A 33 7.11 5.80 2.33
CA ARG A 33 7.09 6.39 0.99
C ARG A 33 6.23 5.56 0.03
N SER A 34 6.36 4.24 0.07
CA SER A 34 5.57 3.33 -0.75
C SER A 34 4.09 3.43 -0.43
N MET A 35 3.72 3.51 0.85
CA MET A 35 2.32 3.68 1.24
C MET A 35 1.75 5.06 0.88
N GLU A 36 2.54 6.13 0.97
CA GLU A 36 2.12 7.46 0.51
C GLU A 36 1.86 7.48 -1.00
N LEU A 37 2.74 6.86 -1.79
CA LEU A 37 2.55 6.71 -3.24
C LEU A 37 1.33 5.84 -3.57
N PHE A 38 1.15 4.73 -2.84
CA PHE A 38 0.00 3.86 -3.00
C PHE A 38 -1.31 4.58 -2.66
N ALA A 39 -1.33 5.38 -1.60
CA ALA A 39 -2.47 6.22 -1.23
C ALA A 39 -2.80 7.28 -2.29
N ALA A 40 -1.77 7.95 -2.83
CA ALA A 40 -1.96 8.91 -3.92
C ALA A 40 -2.54 8.23 -5.16
N GLY A 41 -1.99 7.08 -5.58
CA GLY A 41 -2.50 6.31 -6.70
C GLY A 41 -3.95 5.84 -6.49
N CYS A 42 -4.28 5.31 -5.30
CA CYS A 42 -5.65 4.96 -4.95
C CYS A 42 -6.61 6.15 -5.08
N ALA A 43 -6.20 7.34 -4.61
CA ALA A 43 -7.01 8.55 -4.73
C ALA A 43 -7.26 8.96 -6.18
N ASP A 44 -6.28 8.81 -7.08
CA ASP A 44 -6.44 9.06 -8.52
C ASP A 44 -7.49 8.14 -9.17
N PHE A 45 -7.68 6.93 -8.63
CA PHE A 45 -8.72 5.99 -9.03
C PHE A 45 -10.03 6.12 -8.24
N GLY A 46 -10.15 7.12 -7.35
CA GLY A 46 -11.32 7.30 -6.49
C GLY A 46 -11.46 6.25 -5.37
N LEU A 47 -10.40 5.51 -5.08
CA LEU A 47 -10.34 4.50 -4.02
C LEU A 47 -9.87 5.10 -2.70
N THR A 48 -10.37 4.55 -1.60
CA THR A 48 -9.94 4.92 -0.25
C THR A 48 -9.28 3.73 0.43
N ILE A 49 -8.05 3.92 0.92
CA ILE A 49 -7.37 2.90 1.71
C ILE A 49 -7.92 2.90 3.13
N SER A 50 -8.27 1.71 3.64
CA SER A 50 -8.67 1.55 5.03
C SER A 50 -7.44 1.41 5.95
N THR A 51 -6.95 2.53 6.49
CA THR A 51 -5.85 2.53 7.48
C THR A 51 -6.16 1.70 8.72
N ALA A 52 -7.44 1.51 9.06
CA ALA A 52 -7.88 0.67 10.15
C ALA A 52 -7.68 -0.84 9.90
N LYS A 53 -7.68 -1.26 8.63
CA LYS A 53 -7.43 -2.64 8.19
C LYS A 53 -5.96 -2.89 7.84
N THR A 54 -5.21 -1.82 7.53
CA THR A 54 -3.79 -1.92 7.23
C THR A 54 -2.98 -2.28 8.48
N VAL A 55 -2.14 -3.30 8.36
CA VAL A 55 -1.19 -3.72 9.40
C VAL A 55 0.23 -3.66 8.89
N VAL A 56 1.17 -3.35 9.78
CA VAL A 56 2.60 -3.37 9.51
C VAL A 56 3.23 -4.59 10.16
N MET A 57 4.04 -5.30 9.37
CA MET A 57 4.81 -6.44 9.83
C MET A 57 6.30 -6.09 9.76
N HIS A 58 7.04 -6.39 10.81
CA HIS A 58 8.50 -6.27 10.81
C HIS A 58 9.11 -7.60 11.21
N GLN A 59 9.96 -8.13 10.34
CA GLN A 59 10.66 -9.39 10.53
C GLN A 59 12.16 -9.11 10.64
N PRO A 60 12.65 -8.78 11.85
CA PRO A 60 14.08 -8.59 12.06
C PRO A 60 14.83 -9.92 11.94
N PRO A 61 16.14 -9.89 11.66
CA PRO A 61 17.00 -11.06 11.76
C PRO A 61 16.86 -11.76 13.12
N PRO A 62 17.05 -13.10 13.21
CA PRO A 62 16.83 -13.86 14.45
C PRO A 62 17.60 -13.37 15.68
N SER A 63 18.74 -12.71 15.46
CA SER A 63 19.62 -12.20 16.52
C SER A 63 19.44 -10.70 16.79
N ALA A 64 18.57 -10.02 16.06
CA ALA A 64 18.35 -8.59 16.22
C ALA A 64 17.21 -8.32 17.22
N GLU A 65 17.36 -7.27 18.02
CA GLU A 65 16.29 -6.81 18.90
C GLU A 65 15.06 -6.39 18.09
N TYR A 66 13.88 -6.85 18.51
CA TYR A 66 12.63 -6.45 17.89
C TYR A 66 12.28 -5.02 18.31
N ASN A 67 12.42 -4.09 17.36
CA ASN A 67 11.87 -2.75 17.46
C ASN A 67 10.56 -2.70 16.68
N ALA A 68 9.50 -2.24 17.33
CA ALA A 68 8.20 -2.08 16.71
C ALA A 68 8.24 -0.91 15.72
N PRO A 69 7.89 -1.12 14.43
CA PRO A 69 7.77 -0.03 13.47
C PRO A 69 6.78 1.03 13.94
N ARG A 70 7.07 2.29 13.63
CA ARG A 70 6.19 3.42 13.92
C ARG A 70 5.88 4.17 12.65
N ILE A 71 4.98 3.58 11.86
CA ILE A 71 4.65 4.08 10.53
C ILE A 71 3.34 4.85 10.56
N ASN A 72 3.39 6.07 10.03
CA ASN A 72 2.23 6.95 9.91
C ASN A 72 1.87 7.10 8.43
N VAL A 73 0.60 6.86 8.10
CA VAL A 73 0.03 7.08 6.76
C VAL A 73 -1.17 8.02 6.91
N SER A 74 -1.19 9.10 6.11
CA SER A 74 -2.26 10.11 6.16
C SER A 74 -2.57 10.64 7.57
N GLY A 75 -1.54 10.79 8.40
CA GLY A 75 -1.67 11.28 9.79
C GLY A 75 -2.13 10.25 10.82
N SER A 76 -2.40 9.01 10.41
CA SER A 76 -2.76 7.90 11.33
C SER A 76 -1.62 6.90 11.45
N GLN A 77 -1.32 6.46 12.69
CA GLN A 77 -0.34 5.39 12.92
C GLN A 77 -0.96 4.04 12.60
N LEU A 78 -0.25 3.22 11.83
CA LEU A 78 -0.66 1.85 11.50
C LEU A 78 -0.46 0.91 12.71
N LYS A 79 -1.29 -0.13 12.79
CA LYS A 79 -1.15 -1.17 13.80
C LYS A 79 -0.06 -2.17 13.40
N ASN A 80 0.70 -2.66 14.35
CA ASN A 80 1.60 -3.78 14.10
C ASN A 80 0.82 -5.08 14.12
N GLY A 81 1.05 -5.93 13.13
CA GLY A 81 0.56 -7.30 13.10
C GLY A 81 1.60 -8.28 13.68
N GLU A 82 1.11 -9.42 14.17
CA GLU A 82 1.97 -10.49 14.70
C GLU A 82 2.16 -11.64 13.71
N ASN A 83 1.23 -11.83 12.76
CA ASN A 83 1.30 -12.90 11.77
C ASN A 83 0.62 -12.49 10.45
N PHE A 84 1.21 -12.88 9.32
CA PHE A 84 0.67 -12.63 7.98
C PHE A 84 0.18 -13.95 7.37
N VAL A 85 -1.13 -14.16 7.35
CA VAL A 85 -1.75 -15.35 6.73
C VAL A 85 -2.34 -14.94 5.38
N TYR A 86 -1.49 -14.57 4.43
CA TYR A 86 -1.94 -14.27 3.06
C TYR A 86 -1.66 -15.40 2.07
N LEU A 87 -0.96 -16.46 2.48
CA LEU A 87 -0.72 -17.62 1.64
C LEU A 87 -1.23 -18.90 2.31
N ARG A 88 -2.27 -19.49 1.70
CA ARG A 88 -2.32 -20.94 1.57
C ARG A 88 -0.98 -21.35 0.97
N ARG A 89 -0.16 -22.05 1.74
CA ARG A 89 1.13 -22.59 1.30
C ARG A 89 0.93 -23.35 -0.01
N THR A 90 1.54 -22.86 -1.07
CA THR A 90 2.00 -23.68 -2.19
C THR A 90 3.43 -23.22 -2.45
N LEU A 91 4.36 -23.91 -1.79
CA LEU A 91 5.64 -24.25 -2.42
C LEU A 91 5.39 -25.48 -3.29
#